data_AF-A0A3M2DZ19-F1
#
_entry.id   AF-A0A3M2DZ19-F1
#
_cell.length_a   1.000
_cell.length_b   1.000
_cell.length_c   1.000
_cell.angle_alpha   90.00
_cell.angle_beta   90.00
_cell.angle_gamma   90.00
#
_symmetry.space_group_name_H-M   'P 1'
#
loop_
_entity.id
_entity.type
_entity.pdbx_description
1 polymer ?
#
loop_
_entity_poly.entity_id
_entity_poly.type
_entity_poly.pdbx_seq_one_letter_code
_entity_poly.pdbx_strand_id
1 'polypeptide(L)'
;MSRTPMALARTAAFVASLAACAVDGADYGSTGAPILGGQSGSVGQFPTTVALFNGGLCTGTLVAPDWVLTAAHCVTPSLLGASSQQQVTDQTTIILDATSVFSGGRQLRAADTIPHPGFNVNALGDNDIGLVRLAEPVTDRDPTPINRIAADAPAGIQVRQVGYGMTQAGNQQSAGTLNWVDKTTTSCAPMGLSDANLLCFAQTDGKGKCSGDSGGPSYATIGGVERVVGVTSFGDQNCAEFGADTRVDAELDFLFEHAPELQCQADGDCNDACGTGQLPADPDCPLCGSDSDCADGEICNDDGHCEPEPFSPGGLGSPCENASDCASGLCAQGPDGGQCTDLCQPDGNSCPDGFECTPAGDTDVCWPGADDGGGGCAVGGAATQAWWLALCALVALGRRRRRA
;
A
#
# COMPACT_ATOMS: atom_id res chain seq x y z
N MET A 1 40.86 59.92 -58.83
CA MET A 1 40.76 61.35 -58.45
C MET A 1 39.32 61.79 -58.68
N SER A 2 38.72 62.50 -57.71
CA SER A 2 37.60 63.46 -57.80
C SER A 2 36.56 63.36 -58.94
N ARG A 3 35.25 63.61 -58.78
CA ARG A 3 34.35 63.97 -57.66
C ARG A 3 32.97 64.22 -58.34
N THR A 4 31.88 63.63 -57.81
CA THR A 4 30.47 64.17 -57.69
C THR A 4 29.68 64.73 -58.90
N PRO A 5 28.35 64.97 -58.81
CA PRO A 5 27.35 64.58 -57.79
C PRO A 5 26.05 63.95 -58.34
N MET A 6 25.24 63.35 -57.47
CA MET A 6 23.80 63.14 -57.70
C MET A 6 23.01 63.63 -56.48
N ALA A 7 21.79 64.11 -56.76
CA ALA A 7 21.06 65.13 -56.02
C ALA A 7 20.34 64.68 -54.74
N LEU A 8 20.04 65.68 -53.90
CA LEU A 8 19.18 65.67 -52.72
C LEU A 8 17.74 65.24 -53.04
N ALA A 9 17.10 64.53 -52.11
CA ALA A 9 15.70 64.75 -51.76
C ALA A 9 15.51 64.67 -50.24
N ARG A 10 14.90 65.73 -49.70
CA ARG A 10 14.67 66.01 -48.28
C ARG A 10 13.41 65.27 -47.82
N THR A 11 13.40 64.81 -46.58
CA THR A 11 12.16 64.81 -45.80
C THR A 11 12.48 65.09 -44.35
N ALA A 12 11.87 66.15 -43.83
CA ALA A 12 12.08 66.70 -42.51
C ALA A 12 11.31 65.88 -41.47
N ALA A 13 11.97 65.59 -40.35
CA ALA A 13 11.32 65.23 -39.10
C ALA A 13 10.85 66.50 -38.39
N PHE A 14 9.62 66.51 -37.85
CA PHE A 14 9.28 67.33 -36.70
C PHE A 14 8.28 66.59 -35.79
N VAL A 15 8.54 66.75 -34.50
CA VAL A 15 8.07 66.01 -33.33
C VAL A 15 6.76 66.57 -32.79
N ALA A 16 5.90 65.72 -32.24
CA ALA A 16 5.07 66.06 -31.08
C ALA A 16 4.67 64.78 -30.31
N SER A 17 5.23 64.64 -29.12
CA SER A 17 4.92 63.64 -28.10
C SER A 17 3.62 63.96 -27.36
N LEU A 18 2.88 62.92 -26.98
CA LEU A 18 2.34 62.62 -25.62
C LEU A 18 0.96 61.94 -25.70
N ALA A 19 0.94 60.64 -25.39
CA ALA A 19 -0.01 60.05 -24.46
C ALA A 19 0.57 58.72 -24.01
N ALA A 20 1.05 58.69 -22.77
CA ALA A 20 1.45 57.47 -22.08
C ALA A 20 0.20 56.66 -21.76
N CYS A 21 0.10 55.45 -22.30
CA CYS A 21 -0.58 54.36 -21.63
C CYS A 21 0.53 53.44 -21.14
N ALA A 22 0.81 53.49 -19.84
CA ALA A 22 1.52 52.44 -19.15
C ALA A 22 0.69 51.17 -19.35
N VAL A 23 1.21 50.23 -20.12
CA VAL A 23 0.70 48.87 -20.13
C VAL A 23 1.26 48.25 -18.86
N ASP A 24 0.36 48.02 -17.90
CA ASP A 24 0.65 47.22 -16.72
C ASP A 24 1.38 45.95 -17.15
N GLY A 25 2.51 45.72 -16.49
CA GLY A 25 3.28 44.50 -16.65
C GLY A 25 2.35 43.33 -16.39
N ALA A 26 2.08 42.56 -17.44
CA ALA A 26 1.60 41.21 -17.29
C ALA A 26 2.69 40.47 -16.53
N ASP A 27 2.46 40.30 -15.22
CA ASP A 27 3.11 39.32 -14.39
C ASP A 27 2.79 37.95 -15.01
N TYR A 28 3.64 37.51 -15.94
CA TYR A 28 3.68 36.12 -16.36
C TYR A 28 4.32 35.35 -15.21
N GLY A 29 3.50 35.05 -14.21
CA GLY A 29 3.79 34.01 -13.24
C GLY A 29 4.15 32.74 -14.01
N SER A 30 5.45 32.42 -14.01
CA SER A 30 5.96 31.16 -14.51
C SER A 30 5.53 30.06 -13.52
N THR A 31 4.34 29.52 -13.71
CA THR A 31 3.94 28.27 -13.08
C THR A 31 4.27 27.14 -14.04
N GLY A 32 5.54 26.71 -14.05
CA GLY A 32 5.92 25.46 -14.69
C GLY A 32 5.15 24.32 -14.01
N ALA A 33 4.37 23.57 -14.79
CA ALA A 33 3.57 22.46 -14.31
C ALA A 33 4.41 21.17 -14.34
N PRO A 34 4.57 20.45 -13.21
CA PRO A 34 5.54 19.36 -13.13
C PRO A 34 4.89 17.98 -12.81
N ILE A 35 5.55 16.86 -13.17
CA ILE A 35 4.92 15.81 -14.02
C ILE A 35 4.31 16.48 -15.27
N LEU A 36 4.18 15.85 -16.45
CA LEU A 36 3.67 16.61 -17.59
C LEU A 36 2.31 17.25 -17.22
N GLY A 37 2.25 18.59 -17.29
CA GLY A 37 1.11 19.38 -16.86
C GLY A 37 0.56 19.16 -15.43
N GLY A 38 1.36 18.65 -14.49
CA GLY A 38 0.95 18.39 -13.09
C GLY A 38 1.27 19.53 -12.11
N GLN A 39 1.46 19.20 -10.83
CA GLN A 39 1.69 20.15 -9.73
C GLN A 39 2.96 19.82 -8.94
N SER A 40 3.68 20.86 -8.48
CA SER A 40 4.86 20.68 -7.63
C SER A 40 4.47 20.04 -6.31
N GLY A 41 5.24 19.03 -5.91
CA GLY A 41 5.19 18.43 -4.59
C GLY A 41 6.07 19.19 -3.59
N SER A 42 5.69 19.13 -2.31
CA SER A 42 6.51 19.63 -1.20
C SER A 42 7.01 18.49 -0.33
N VAL A 43 8.12 18.70 0.38
CA VAL A 43 8.62 17.74 1.37
C VAL A 43 7.51 17.43 2.38
N GLY A 44 7.27 16.14 2.62
CA GLY A 44 6.23 15.67 3.54
C GLY A 44 4.83 15.55 2.92
N GLN A 45 4.58 16.07 1.71
CA GLN A 45 3.28 15.90 1.06
C GLN A 45 3.04 14.46 0.61
N PHE A 46 4.10 13.79 0.14
CA PHE A 46 4.10 12.38 -0.23
C PHE A 46 5.24 11.70 0.51
N PRO A 47 5.07 11.44 1.83
CA PRO A 47 6.15 11.12 2.74
C PRO A 47 6.81 9.76 2.47
N THR A 48 6.20 8.91 1.64
CA THR A 48 6.70 7.59 1.28
C THR A 48 7.23 7.52 -0.14
N THR A 49 6.99 8.53 -0.99
CA THR A 49 7.50 8.55 -2.35
C THR A 49 8.99 8.88 -2.36
N VAL A 50 9.79 7.97 -2.92
CA VAL A 50 11.25 8.09 -3.03
C VAL A 50 11.69 8.28 -4.47
N ALA A 51 12.82 8.95 -4.66
CA ALA A 51 13.60 8.81 -5.89
C ALA A 51 14.56 7.64 -5.76
N LEU A 52 14.77 6.89 -6.83
CA LEU A 52 15.69 5.77 -6.91
C LEU A 52 16.70 6.03 -8.03
N PHE A 53 17.98 5.84 -7.75
CA PHE A 53 19.06 5.99 -8.72
C PHE A 53 19.80 4.68 -8.90
N ASN A 54 19.75 4.16 -10.12
CA ASN A 54 20.58 3.04 -10.56
C ASN A 54 20.66 3.04 -12.09
N GLY A 55 21.79 3.46 -12.66
CA GLY A 55 21.93 3.64 -14.13
C GLY A 55 21.05 4.74 -14.75
N GLY A 56 20.02 5.20 -14.04
CA GLY A 56 19.08 6.27 -14.38
C GLY A 56 18.25 6.67 -13.15
N LEU A 57 17.37 7.66 -13.33
CA LEU A 57 16.39 8.05 -12.32
C LEU A 57 15.14 7.18 -12.47
N CYS A 58 14.65 6.66 -11.35
CA CYS A 58 13.34 6.06 -11.15
C CYS A 58 12.69 6.67 -9.90
N THR A 59 11.46 6.27 -9.64
CA THR A 59 10.69 6.57 -8.43
C THR A 59 10.33 5.24 -7.75
N GLY A 60 10.01 5.29 -6.46
CA GLY A 60 9.43 4.17 -5.72
C GLY A 60 8.58 4.65 -4.55
N THR A 61 8.06 3.71 -3.77
CA THR A 61 7.24 3.98 -2.58
C THR A 61 7.67 3.12 -1.40
N LEU A 62 7.88 3.73 -0.25
CA LEU A 62 8.06 3.02 1.02
C LEU A 62 6.73 2.34 1.43
N VAL A 63 6.70 1.01 1.37
CA VAL A 63 5.52 0.16 1.62
C VAL A 63 5.64 -0.68 2.90
N ALA A 64 6.85 -0.78 3.46
CA ALA A 64 7.12 -1.21 4.84
C ALA A 64 8.36 -0.44 5.35
N PRO A 65 8.72 -0.48 6.65
CA PRO A 65 9.83 0.30 7.19
C PRO A 65 11.15 0.10 6.42
N ASP A 66 11.45 -1.11 5.97
CA ASP A 66 12.64 -1.43 5.17
C ASP A 66 12.34 -1.87 3.73
N TRP A 67 11.11 -1.64 3.21
CA TRP A 67 10.75 -2.03 1.84
C TRP A 67 10.29 -0.86 0.99
N VAL A 68 10.96 -0.69 -0.15
CA VAL A 68 10.54 0.20 -1.24
C VAL A 68 10.03 -0.64 -2.40
N LEU A 69 8.78 -0.37 -2.80
CA LEU A 69 8.18 -0.88 -4.02
C LEU A 69 8.58 -0.01 -5.22
N THR A 70 8.96 -0.65 -6.32
CA THR A 70 9.36 0.01 -7.57
C THR A 70 9.07 -0.90 -8.77
N ALA A 71 9.51 -0.54 -9.97
CA ALA A 71 9.36 -1.35 -11.17
C ALA A 71 10.54 -2.34 -11.30
N ALA A 72 10.30 -3.53 -11.86
CA ALA A 72 11.35 -4.52 -12.09
C ALA A 72 12.47 -3.95 -12.96
N HIS A 73 12.11 -3.17 -13.99
CA HIS A 73 13.07 -2.60 -14.92
C HIS A 73 14.04 -1.61 -14.27
N CYS A 74 13.66 -0.99 -13.14
CA CYS A 74 14.53 -0.11 -12.37
C CYS A 74 15.60 -0.86 -11.55
N VAL A 75 15.48 -2.18 -11.42
CA VAL A 75 16.38 -3.05 -10.64
C VAL A 75 16.82 -4.32 -11.39
N THR A 76 16.66 -4.35 -12.71
CA THR A 76 17.04 -5.50 -13.55
C THR A 76 18.44 -5.32 -14.15
N PRO A 77 19.41 -6.23 -13.88
CA PRO A 77 20.80 -6.05 -14.28
C PRO A 77 21.02 -5.81 -15.78
N SER A 78 20.33 -6.58 -16.63
CA SER A 78 20.49 -6.51 -18.09
C SER A 78 20.03 -5.17 -18.69
N LEU A 79 19.13 -4.46 -18.02
CA LEU A 79 18.65 -3.14 -18.42
C LEU A 79 19.55 -2.00 -17.92
N LEU A 80 20.23 -2.23 -16.81
CA LEU A 80 21.07 -1.25 -16.14
C LEU A 80 22.55 -1.35 -16.53
N GLY A 81 22.89 -2.27 -17.43
CA GLY A 81 24.28 -2.54 -17.81
C GLY A 81 25.12 -3.15 -16.68
N ALA A 82 24.45 -3.78 -15.71
CA ALA A 82 25.09 -4.46 -14.59
C ALA A 82 25.33 -5.94 -14.91
N SER A 83 26.43 -6.48 -14.39
CA SER A 83 26.86 -7.86 -14.59
C SER A 83 26.21 -8.86 -13.63
N SER A 84 25.57 -8.39 -12.56
CA SER A 84 24.93 -9.22 -11.54
C SER A 84 23.89 -8.42 -10.75
N GLN A 85 23.00 -9.10 -10.03
CA GLN A 85 22.06 -8.47 -9.10
C GLN A 85 22.79 -7.75 -7.96
N GLN A 86 23.88 -8.32 -7.44
CA GLN A 86 24.69 -7.67 -6.40
C GLN A 86 25.19 -6.29 -6.85
N GLN A 87 25.64 -6.18 -8.11
CA GLN A 87 26.07 -4.90 -8.65
C GLN A 87 24.93 -3.89 -8.71
N VAL A 88 23.70 -4.32 -9.05
CA VAL A 88 22.51 -3.48 -9.01
C VAL A 88 22.25 -3.01 -7.57
N THR A 89 22.25 -3.92 -6.60
CA THR A 89 22.06 -3.60 -5.17
C THR A 89 23.08 -2.57 -4.69
N ASP A 90 24.37 -2.81 -4.93
CA ASP A 90 25.47 -1.94 -4.48
C ASP A 90 25.40 -0.53 -5.08
N GLN A 91 24.86 -0.41 -6.29
CA GLN A 91 24.72 0.87 -7.01
C GLN A 91 23.40 1.59 -6.71
N THR A 92 22.42 0.90 -6.12
CA THR A 92 21.09 1.47 -5.88
C THR A 92 21.15 2.47 -4.73
N THR A 93 20.82 3.72 -5.04
CA THR A 93 20.67 4.80 -4.07
C THR A 93 19.24 5.27 -4.02
N ILE A 94 18.67 5.38 -2.82
CA ILE A 94 17.32 5.89 -2.60
C ILE A 94 17.42 7.28 -1.97
N ILE A 95 16.59 8.22 -2.42
CA ILE A 95 16.48 9.57 -1.85
C ILE A 95 15.04 9.80 -1.40
N LEU A 96 14.88 10.08 -0.12
CA LEU A 96 13.60 10.37 0.53
C LEU A 96 13.58 11.84 0.99
N ASP A 97 12.40 12.43 1.20
CA ASP A 97 12.24 13.81 1.71
C ASP A 97 12.90 14.90 0.86
N ALA A 98 12.87 14.75 -0.47
CA ALA A 98 13.41 15.72 -1.40
C ALA A 98 12.31 16.35 -2.24
N THR A 99 12.18 17.69 -2.24
CA THR A 99 11.48 18.37 -3.34
C THR A 99 12.33 18.34 -4.61
N SER A 100 13.65 18.39 -4.47
CA SER A 100 14.61 18.22 -5.56
C SER A 100 15.73 17.31 -5.10
N VAL A 101 15.98 16.25 -5.88
CA VAL A 101 17.02 15.24 -5.62
C VAL A 101 18.43 15.82 -5.74
N PHE A 102 18.58 17.03 -6.29
CA PHE A 102 19.86 17.70 -6.47
C PHE A 102 20.22 18.67 -5.34
N SER A 103 19.29 18.98 -4.44
CA SER A 103 19.48 20.01 -3.40
C SER A 103 19.10 19.57 -2.00
N GLY A 104 18.72 18.31 -1.79
CA GLY A 104 18.37 17.80 -0.48
C GLY A 104 17.88 16.35 -0.51
N GLY A 105 17.30 15.93 0.62
CA GLY A 105 16.79 14.59 0.85
C GLY A 105 17.70 13.75 1.74
N ARG A 106 17.10 12.73 2.36
CA ARG A 106 17.76 11.68 3.11
C ARG A 106 18.16 10.57 2.14
N GLN A 107 19.46 10.32 2.03
CA GLN A 107 19.98 9.22 1.23
C GLN A 107 19.89 7.91 2.03
N LEU A 108 19.29 6.88 1.44
CA LEU A 108 19.18 5.54 1.98
C LEU A 108 19.88 4.56 1.02
N ARG A 109 20.41 3.46 1.57
CA ARG A 109 21.11 2.42 0.80
C ARG A 109 20.22 1.18 0.66
N ALA A 110 20.35 0.48 -0.46
CA ALA A 110 19.79 -0.84 -0.61
C ALA A 110 20.66 -1.89 0.13
N ALA A 111 20.01 -2.80 0.84
CA ALA A 111 20.58 -4.07 1.28
C ALA A 111 20.31 -5.18 0.25
N ASP A 112 19.19 -5.10 -0.47
CA ASP A 112 18.87 -6.02 -1.56
C ASP A 112 17.98 -5.36 -2.62
N THR A 113 18.02 -5.89 -3.84
CA THR A 113 17.16 -5.48 -4.95
C THR A 113 16.63 -6.70 -5.67
N ILE A 114 15.31 -6.77 -5.81
CA ILE A 114 14.60 -7.98 -6.23
C ILE A 114 13.64 -7.63 -7.38
N PRO A 115 14.03 -7.80 -8.65
CA PRO A 115 13.09 -7.73 -9.76
C PRO A 115 12.18 -8.96 -9.77
N HIS A 116 10.93 -8.80 -10.19
CA HIS A 116 10.03 -9.94 -10.38
C HIS A 116 10.63 -10.95 -11.38
N PRO A 117 10.72 -12.25 -11.06
CA PRO A 117 11.40 -13.24 -11.91
C PRO A 117 10.69 -13.49 -13.24
N GLY A 118 9.38 -13.25 -13.29
CA GLY A 118 8.55 -13.25 -14.49
C GLY A 118 8.59 -11.95 -15.31
N PHE A 119 9.36 -10.93 -14.92
CA PHE A 119 9.52 -9.71 -15.71
C PHE A 119 10.26 -10.02 -17.01
N ASN A 120 9.69 -9.61 -18.14
CA ASN A 120 10.29 -9.79 -19.45
C ASN A 120 10.37 -8.46 -20.19
N VAL A 121 11.58 -7.90 -20.28
CA VAL A 121 11.90 -6.69 -21.03
C VAL A 121 11.37 -6.66 -22.47
N ASN A 122 11.23 -7.83 -23.11
CA ASN A 122 10.77 -7.93 -24.50
C ASN A 122 9.25 -8.08 -24.64
N ALA A 123 8.51 -8.13 -23.52
CA ALA A 123 7.06 -8.25 -23.49
C ALA A 123 6.45 -7.08 -22.73
N LEU A 124 5.57 -6.34 -23.41
CA LEU A 124 4.85 -5.22 -22.78
C LEU A 124 3.78 -5.77 -21.83
N GLY A 125 3.81 -5.32 -20.58
CA GLY A 125 2.80 -5.66 -19.58
C GLY A 125 3.06 -6.92 -18.75
N ASP A 126 4.27 -7.47 -18.80
CA ASP A 126 4.66 -8.64 -18.00
C ASP A 126 5.33 -8.21 -16.69
N ASN A 127 4.62 -8.36 -15.56
CA ASN A 127 5.13 -8.36 -14.18
C ASN A 127 6.25 -7.32 -13.89
N ASP A 128 6.11 -6.09 -14.37
CA ASP A 128 7.13 -5.06 -14.18
C ASP A 128 6.99 -4.41 -12.79
N ILE A 129 7.36 -5.18 -11.78
CA ILE A 129 7.31 -4.85 -10.37
C ILE A 129 8.57 -5.37 -9.67
N GLY A 130 9.08 -4.65 -8.69
CA GLY A 130 10.29 -5.02 -7.99
C GLY A 130 10.34 -4.40 -6.60
N LEU A 131 11.17 -4.99 -5.76
CA LEU A 131 11.38 -4.55 -4.39
C LEU A 131 12.83 -4.12 -4.18
N VAL A 132 13.00 -3.14 -3.30
CA VAL A 132 14.30 -2.77 -2.75
C VAL A 132 14.19 -2.88 -1.24
N ARG A 133 15.01 -3.76 -0.65
CA ARG A 133 15.16 -3.81 0.80
C ARG A 133 16.17 -2.75 1.23
N LEU A 134 15.80 -1.90 2.16
CA LEU A 134 16.66 -0.86 2.71
C LEU A 134 17.67 -1.47 3.69
N ALA A 135 18.86 -0.90 3.75
CA ALA A 135 19.89 -1.31 4.71
C ALA A 135 19.57 -0.87 6.15
N GLU A 136 18.76 0.18 6.31
CA GLU A 136 18.30 0.69 7.58
C GLU A 136 16.81 1.04 7.45
N PRO A 137 15.95 0.62 8.39
CA PRO A 137 14.53 0.90 8.33
C PRO A 137 14.25 2.40 8.53
N VAL A 138 13.18 2.86 7.88
CA VAL A 138 12.59 4.18 8.05
C VAL A 138 11.49 4.07 9.11
N THR A 139 11.73 4.67 10.28
CA THR A 139 10.84 4.56 11.45
C THR A 139 10.20 5.88 11.88
N ASP A 140 10.34 6.93 11.08
CA ASP A 140 9.85 8.28 11.38
C ASP A 140 8.53 8.62 10.67
N ARG A 141 7.90 7.63 10.03
CA ARG A 141 6.61 7.72 9.32
C ARG A 141 6.03 6.33 9.11
N ASP A 142 4.73 6.29 8.85
CA ASP A 142 4.05 5.07 8.45
C ASP A 142 4.27 4.81 6.94
N PRO A 143 4.57 3.57 6.54
CA PRO A 143 4.60 3.18 5.14
C PRO A 143 3.22 3.29 4.47
N THR A 144 3.19 3.43 3.15
CA THR A 144 1.90 3.44 2.43
C THR A 144 1.45 2.02 2.16
N PRO A 145 0.22 1.62 2.54
CA PRO A 145 -0.26 0.28 2.28
C PRO A 145 -0.39 0.02 0.77
N ILE A 146 -0.13 -1.22 0.37
CA ILE A 146 -0.36 -1.69 -0.99
C ILE A 146 -1.83 -2.07 -1.20
N ASN A 147 -2.32 -1.99 -2.44
CA ASN A 147 -3.64 -2.52 -2.76
C ASN A 147 -3.60 -4.05 -2.83
N ARG A 148 -4.32 -4.69 -1.91
CA ARG A 148 -4.48 -6.15 -1.86
C ARG A 148 -5.85 -6.63 -2.32
N ILE A 149 -6.78 -5.70 -2.56
CA ILE A 149 -8.14 -6.05 -2.94
C ILE A 149 -8.16 -6.28 -4.45
N ALA A 150 -8.19 -7.56 -4.82
CA ALA A 150 -8.22 -8.00 -6.20
C ALA A 150 -9.39 -7.37 -6.96
N ALA A 151 -9.09 -6.80 -8.13
CA ALA A 151 -10.06 -6.17 -9.04
C ALA A 151 -10.71 -4.87 -8.55
N ASP A 152 -10.26 -4.29 -7.43
CA ASP A 152 -10.84 -3.06 -6.88
C ASP A 152 -10.17 -1.77 -7.41
N ALA A 153 -9.23 -1.92 -8.36
CA ALA A 153 -8.69 -0.83 -9.17
C ALA A 153 -9.11 -0.95 -10.65
N PRO A 154 -10.41 -0.95 -11.00
CA PRO A 154 -10.84 -1.07 -12.40
C PRO A 154 -10.54 0.19 -13.22
N ALA A 155 -10.74 0.09 -14.53
CA ALA A 155 -10.82 1.28 -15.39
C ALA A 155 -11.94 2.24 -14.91
N GLY A 156 -11.65 3.53 -14.90
CA GLY A 156 -12.58 4.60 -14.51
C GLY A 156 -12.37 5.14 -13.09
N ILE A 157 -11.43 4.61 -12.30
CA ILE A 157 -11.12 5.16 -10.97
C ILE A 157 -10.20 6.38 -11.07
N GLN A 158 -10.30 7.28 -10.10
CA GLN A 158 -9.34 8.37 -9.93
C GLN A 158 -8.12 7.86 -9.19
N VAL A 159 -6.95 8.21 -9.70
CA VAL A 159 -5.67 7.93 -9.07
C VAL A 159 -4.83 9.20 -9.01
N ARG A 160 -3.94 9.27 -8.03
CA ARG A 160 -2.89 10.28 -7.94
C ARG A 160 -1.55 9.67 -8.28
N GLN A 161 -0.97 10.15 -9.36
CA GLN A 161 0.36 9.75 -9.81
C GLN A 161 1.38 10.69 -9.18
N VAL A 162 2.45 10.15 -8.60
CA VAL A 162 3.50 10.94 -7.93
C VAL A 162 4.87 10.44 -8.37
N GLY A 163 5.81 11.34 -8.62
CA GLY A 163 7.16 10.95 -8.98
C GLY A 163 8.13 12.08 -9.24
N TYR A 164 9.34 11.69 -9.63
CA TYR A 164 10.48 12.57 -9.88
C TYR A 164 10.84 12.70 -11.37
N GLY A 165 9.99 12.22 -12.27
CA GLY A 165 10.25 12.17 -13.70
C GLY A 165 10.30 13.53 -14.39
N MET A 166 10.54 13.47 -15.70
CA MET A 166 10.59 14.64 -16.56
C MET A 166 9.28 15.44 -16.51
N THR A 167 9.40 16.75 -16.36
CA THR A 167 8.30 17.71 -16.39
C THR A 167 8.09 18.31 -17.79
N GLN A 168 9.03 18.04 -18.71
CA GLN A 168 8.99 18.45 -20.11
C GLN A 168 9.46 17.29 -20.99
N ALA A 169 8.60 16.85 -21.92
CA ALA A 169 8.89 15.73 -22.81
C ALA A 169 10.17 15.98 -23.62
N GLY A 170 11.05 14.96 -23.66
CA GLY A 170 12.34 15.06 -24.35
C GLY A 170 13.42 15.90 -23.65
N ASN A 171 13.13 16.48 -22.49
CA ASN A 171 14.08 17.28 -21.72
C ASN A 171 14.43 16.60 -20.38
N GLN A 172 15.50 15.80 -20.38
CA GLN A 172 15.99 15.08 -19.20
C GLN A 172 16.40 16.01 -18.05
N GLN A 173 16.77 17.27 -18.33
CA GLN A 173 17.14 18.25 -17.30
C GLN A 173 15.94 18.74 -16.48
N SER A 174 14.73 18.41 -16.93
CA SER A 174 13.49 18.77 -16.27
C SER A 174 13.06 17.76 -15.18
N ALA A 175 13.76 16.64 -15.06
CA ALA A 175 13.52 15.61 -14.05
C ALA A 175 14.21 15.93 -12.71
N GLY A 176 13.92 15.14 -11.69
CA GLY A 176 14.54 15.21 -10.36
C GLY A 176 13.83 16.15 -9.38
N THR A 177 12.62 16.60 -9.71
CA THR A 177 11.76 17.34 -8.78
C THR A 177 10.53 16.51 -8.45
N LEU A 178 10.08 16.52 -7.19
CA LEU A 178 8.91 15.78 -6.75
C LEU A 178 7.65 16.46 -7.26
N ASN A 179 6.80 15.74 -7.97
CA ASN A 179 5.59 16.27 -8.56
C ASN A 179 4.46 15.25 -8.58
N TRP A 180 3.23 15.73 -8.84
CA TRP A 180 2.06 14.88 -8.85
C TRP A 180 0.98 15.33 -9.84
N VAL A 181 0.13 14.41 -10.25
CA VAL A 181 -1.06 14.70 -11.06
C VAL A 181 -2.18 13.72 -10.76
N ASP A 182 -3.41 14.20 -10.74
CA ASP A 182 -4.60 13.33 -10.69
C ASP A 182 -4.98 12.89 -12.10
N LYS A 183 -5.21 11.59 -12.29
CA LYS A 183 -5.65 10.97 -13.54
C LYS A 183 -6.82 10.03 -13.29
N THR A 184 -7.55 9.70 -14.35
CA THR A 184 -8.54 8.64 -14.33
C THR A 184 -7.99 7.45 -15.12
N THR A 185 -8.06 6.24 -14.56
CA THR A 185 -7.72 5.02 -15.29
C THR A 185 -8.66 4.84 -16.48
N THR A 186 -8.15 4.33 -17.59
CA THR A 186 -8.92 3.96 -18.79
C THR A 186 -8.68 2.49 -19.10
N SER A 187 -9.55 1.88 -19.91
CA SER A 187 -9.28 0.55 -20.43
C SER A 187 -7.99 0.54 -21.24
N CYS A 188 -7.19 -0.50 -21.05
CA CYS A 188 -5.98 -0.83 -21.78
C CYS A 188 -6.25 -1.38 -23.19
N ALA A 189 -7.48 -1.84 -23.48
CA ALA A 189 -7.81 -2.47 -24.75
C ALA A 189 -7.55 -1.60 -26.01
N PRO A 190 -7.81 -0.27 -26.02
CA PRO A 190 -7.47 0.59 -27.15
C PRO A 190 -5.96 0.68 -27.44
N MET A 191 -5.12 0.35 -26.46
CA MET A 191 -3.66 0.31 -26.56
C MET A 191 -3.15 -1.08 -26.97
N GLY A 192 -4.04 -2.06 -27.18
CA GLY A 192 -3.68 -3.45 -27.44
C GLY A 192 -3.19 -4.21 -26.20
N LEU A 193 -3.50 -3.69 -25.01
CA LEU A 193 -3.03 -4.20 -23.71
C LEU A 193 -4.19 -4.78 -22.90
N SER A 194 -3.86 -5.52 -21.84
CA SER A 194 -4.84 -6.18 -20.97
C SER A 194 -5.03 -5.42 -19.66
N ASP A 195 -6.29 -5.21 -19.26
CA ASP A 195 -6.67 -4.67 -17.95
C ASP A 195 -6.43 -5.69 -16.79
N ALA A 196 -6.01 -6.92 -17.11
CA ALA A 196 -5.75 -7.96 -16.12
C ALA A 196 -4.57 -7.59 -15.20
N ASN A 197 -3.47 -7.11 -15.80
CA ASN A 197 -2.22 -6.83 -15.07
C ASN A 197 -1.85 -5.34 -15.11
N LEU A 198 -2.60 -4.51 -15.86
CA LEU A 198 -2.26 -3.11 -16.08
C LEU A 198 -3.39 -2.15 -15.70
N LEU A 199 -2.98 -0.99 -15.20
CA LEU A 199 -3.80 0.23 -15.19
C LEU A 199 -3.29 1.13 -16.31
N CYS A 200 -4.18 1.54 -17.22
CA CYS A 200 -3.80 2.41 -18.33
C CYS A 200 -4.33 3.83 -18.16
N PHE A 201 -3.63 4.79 -18.75
CA PHE A 201 -3.93 6.22 -18.67
C PHE A 201 -3.83 6.86 -20.04
N ALA A 202 -4.78 7.73 -20.37
CA ALA A 202 -4.62 8.63 -21.52
C ALA A 202 -3.80 9.86 -21.10
N GLN A 203 -2.83 10.28 -21.91
CA GLN A 203 -2.01 11.48 -21.66
C GLN A 203 -2.23 12.60 -22.69
N THR A 204 -3.26 12.46 -23.54
CA THR A 204 -3.60 13.41 -24.61
C THR A 204 -4.08 14.77 -24.11
N ASP A 205 -4.34 14.90 -22.81
CA ASP A 205 -4.55 16.18 -22.10
C ASP A 205 -3.24 16.93 -21.82
N GLY A 206 -2.10 16.40 -22.29
CA GLY A 206 -0.76 16.91 -22.01
C GLY A 206 -0.31 16.61 -20.59
N LYS A 207 -0.97 15.65 -19.91
CA LYS A 207 -0.67 15.30 -18.54
C LYS A 207 -0.38 13.84 -18.30
N GLY A 208 0.63 13.57 -17.48
CA GLY A 208 0.92 12.22 -17.01
C GLY A 208 2.41 11.97 -16.86
N LYS A 209 2.72 10.70 -16.59
CA LYS A 209 4.04 10.20 -16.26
C LYS A 209 4.98 10.29 -17.45
N CYS A 210 6.27 10.39 -17.17
CA CYS A 210 7.33 10.38 -18.16
C CYS A 210 8.61 9.73 -17.63
N SER A 211 9.70 9.73 -18.41
CA SER A 211 10.95 9.09 -17.97
C SER A 211 11.40 9.63 -16.60
N GLY A 212 11.71 8.72 -15.68
CA GLY A 212 12.02 9.02 -14.28
C GLY A 212 10.87 8.79 -13.30
N ASP A 213 9.61 8.75 -13.77
CA ASP A 213 8.46 8.34 -12.95
C ASP A 213 8.32 6.82 -12.83
N SER A 214 9.09 6.06 -13.63
CA SER A 214 9.21 4.59 -13.58
C SER A 214 9.35 4.07 -12.15
N GLY A 215 8.56 3.08 -11.78
CA GLY A 215 8.48 2.53 -10.43
C GLY A 215 7.68 3.37 -9.43
N GLY A 216 7.30 4.60 -9.79
CA GLY A 216 6.54 5.48 -8.94
C GLY A 216 5.08 5.05 -8.74
N PRO A 217 4.45 5.52 -7.65
CA PRO A 217 3.09 5.12 -7.29
C PRO A 217 2.02 5.79 -8.14
N SER A 218 0.97 5.03 -8.39
CA SER A 218 -0.40 5.53 -8.50
C SER A 218 -1.15 5.21 -7.22
N TYR A 219 -1.54 6.26 -6.48
CA TYR A 219 -2.33 6.16 -5.26
C TYR A 219 -3.83 6.23 -5.57
N ALA A 220 -4.64 5.43 -4.87
CA ALA A 220 -6.10 5.56 -4.89
C ALA A 220 -6.70 5.22 -3.53
N THR A 221 -7.84 5.83 -3.21
CA THR A 221 -8.61 5.49 -2.01
C THR A 221 -9.47 4.25 -2.29
N ILE A 222 -9.06 3.11 -1.77
CA ILE A 222 -9.76 1.82 -1.86
C ILE A 222 -10.22 1.44 -0.46
N GLY A 223 -11.50 1.10 -0.28
CA GLY A 223 -12.05 0.77 1.05
C GLY A 223 -11.86 1.87 2.10
N GLY A 224 -11.77 3.15 1.68
CA GLY A 224 -11.53 4.28 2.60
C GLY A 224 -10.06 4.57 2.92
N VAL A 225 -9.12 3.74 2.45
CA VAL A 225 -7.68 3.86 2.71
C VAL A 225 -6.96 4.24 1.41
N GLU A 226 -6.05 5.21 1.47
CA GLU A 226 -5.16 5.51 0.34
C GLU A 226 -4.10 4.40 0.21
N ARG A 227 -4.09 3.72 -0.94
CA ARG A 227 -3.22 2.58 -1.22
C ARG A 227 -2.44 2.78 -2.50
N VAL A 228 -1.28 2.15 -2.61
CA VAL A 228 -0.58 1.99 -3.91
C VAL A 228 -1.35 0.98 -4.75
N VAL A 229 -2.07 1.43 -5.78
CA VAL A 229 -2.83 0.57 -6.69
C VAL A 229 -2.05 0.20 -7.95
N GLY A 230 -1.06 1.01 -8.32
CA GLY A 230 -0.25 0.79 -9.51
C GLY A 230 1.18 1.28 -9.36
N VAL A 231 2.09 0.64 -10.09
CA VAL A 231 3.52 0.98 -10.19
C VAL A 231 3.82 1.39 -11.63
N THR A 232 4.35 2.60 -11.85
CA THR A 232 4.67 3.10 -13.20
C THR A 232 5.56 2.14 -13.95
N SER A 233 5.13 1.65 -15.11
CA SER A 233 5.89 0.67 -15.90
C SER A 233 6.38 1.28 -17.21
N PHE A 234 5.48 1.63 -18.13
CA PHE A 234 5.85 2.15 -19.45
C PHE A 234 4.83 3.15 -20.00
N GLY A 235 5.16 3.76 -21.14
CA GLY A 235 4.27 4.68 -21.87
C GLY A 235 4.80 4.92 -23.27
N ASP A 236 4.16 5.82 -24.01
CA ASP A 236 4.66 6.22 -25.31
C ASP A 236 5.97 7.02 -25.20
N GLN A 237 6.78 6.99 -26.25
CA GLN A 237 8.12 7.59 -26.26
C GLN A 237 8.13 9.10 -25.98
N ASN A 238 7.02 9.79 -26.29
CA ASN A 238 6.90 11.24 -26.13
C ASN A 238 6.12 11.62 -24.86
N CYS A 239 5.68 10.63 -24.07
CA CYS A 239 4.85 10.83 -22.88
C CYS A 239 3.56 11.63 -23.18
N ALA A 240 3.00 11.49 -24.38
CA ALA A 240 1.94 12.37 -24.90
C ALA A 240 0.62 11.66 -25.20
N GLU A 241 0.64 10.34 -25.36
CA GLU A 241 -0.52 9.55 -25.79
C GLU A 241 -1.04 8.69 -24.65
N PHE A 242 -0.18 7.89 -24.02
CA PHE A 242 -0.59 6.96 -22.97
C PHE A 242 0.54 6.58 -21.99
N GLY A 243 0.11 6.11 -20.82
CA GLY A 243 0.96 5.45 -19.83
C GLY A 243 0.28 4.20 -19.28
N ALA A 244 1.07 3.28 -18.75
CA ALA A 244 0.62 2.04 -18.15
C ALA A 244 1.40 1.76 -16.86
N ASP A 245 0.67 1.31 -15.85
CA ASP A 245 1.20 0.86 -14.57
C ASP A 245 0.94 -0.62 -14.38
N THR A 246 1.90 -1.33 -13.78
CA THR A 246 1.67 -2.69 -13.26
C THR A 246 0.71 -2.61 -12.08
N ARG A 247 -0.33 -3.44 -12.10
CA ARG A 247 -1.31 -3.54 -11.02
C ARG A 247 -0.70 -4.21 -9.80
N VAL A 248 -0.75 -3.54 -8.65
CA VAL A 248 -0.19 -4.10 -7.41
C VAL A 248 -0.93 -5.34 -6.95
N ASP A 249 -2.26 -5.37 -7.13
CA ASP A 249 -3.10 -6.51 -6.75
C ASP A 249 -2.96 -7.74 -7.66
N ALA A 250 -2.33 -7.59 -8.83
CA ALA A 250 -2.01 -8.69 -9.74
C ALA A 250 -0.68 -9.39 -9.38
N GLU A 251 0.13 -8.77 -8.52
CA GLU A 251 1.51 -9.17 -8.23
C GLU A 251 1.72 -9.60 -6.77
N LEU A 252 0.63 -9.85 -6.05
CA LEU A 252 0.65 -10.14 -4.61
C LEU A 252 1.50 -11.37 -4.28
N ASP A 253 1.45 -12.43 -5.09
CA ASP A 253 2.24 -13.65 -4.87
C ASP A 253 3.74 -13.33 -4.74
N PHE A 254 4.28 -12.51 -5.64
CA PHE A 254 5.67 -12.07 -5.61
C PHE A 254 5.96 -11.15 -4.42
N LEU A 255 5.09 -10.18 -4.17
CA LEU A 255 5.28 -9.24 -3.06
C LEU A 255 5.30 -9.97 -1.72
N PHE A 256 4.43 -10.97 -1.56
CA PHE A 256 4.26 -11.75 -0.35
C PHE A 256 5.34 -12.83 -0.16
N GLU A 257 5.90 -13.35 -1.25
CA GLU A 257 7.06 -14.25 -1.21
C GLU A 257 8.30 -13.55 -0.68
N HIS A 258 8.51 -12.28 -1.05
CA HIS A 258 9.75 -11.55 -0.78
C HIS A 258 9.68 -10.56 0.39
N ALA A 259 8.50 -10.03 0.66
CA ALA A 259 8.21 -9.17 1.81
C ALA A 259 6.91 -9.65 2.49
N PRO A 260 6.95 -10.75 3.26
CA PRO A 260 5.80 -11.31 3.96
C PRO A 260 5.06 -10.31 4.84
N GLU A 261 5.74 -9.32 5.41
CA GLU A 261 5.14 -8.24 6.19
C GLU A 261 4.19 -7.35 5.37
N LEU A 262 4.24 -7.45 4.04
CA LEU A 262 3.25 -6.83 3.16
C LEU A 262 1.95 -7.65 3.09
N GLN A 263 1.82 -8.81 3.73
CA GLN A 263 0.57 -9.55 3.87
C GLN A 263 -0.23 -8.98 5.07
N CYS A 264 -1.32 -8.24 4.81
CA CYS A 264 -2.46 -8.17 5.76
C CYS A 264 -3.70 -8.66 4.98
N GLN A 265 -4.64 -9.31 5.66
CA GLN A 265 -5.71 -10.06 5.01
C GLN A 265 -6.71 -9.19 4.19
N ALA A 266 -7.62 -9.89 3.51
CA ALA A 266 -8.54 -9.40 2.47
C ALA A 266 -9.63 -8.42 2.93
N ASP A 267 -9.72 -8.10 4.22
CA ASP A 267 -10.58 -7.05 4.77
C ASP A 267 -9.89 -5.67 4.80
N GLY A 268 -8.56 -5.63 4.62
CA GLY A 268 -7.80 -4.39 4.57
C GLY A 268 -7.51 -3.77 5.93
N ASP A 269 -7.72 -4.52 7.02
CA ASP A 269 -7.25 -4.14 8.34
C ASP A 269 -5.80 -4.62 8.53
N CYS A 270 -4.89 -3.67 8.61
CA CYS A 270 -3.63 -3.87 9.31
C CYS A 270 -3.85 -3.27 10.69
N ASN A 271 -4.15 -4.10 11.69
CA ASN A 271 -4.17 -3.64 13.06
C ASN A 271 -2.83 -3.98 13.72
N ASP A 272 -2.27 -2.97 14.37
CA ASP A 272 -1.25 -3.03 15.42
C ASP A 272 -1.76 -3.80 16.67
N ALA A 273 -2.52 -4.88 16.48
CA ALA A 273 -3.07 -5.72 17.54
C ALA A 273 -2.73 -7.16 17.23
N CYS A 274 -1.50 -7.54 17.60
CA CYS A 274 -1.26 -8.91 18.02
C CYS A 274 -2.26 -9.16 19.18
N GLY A 275 -3.30 -9.95 18.94
CA GLY A 275 -4.33 -10.26 19.94
C GLY A 275 -5.52 -9.29 19.95
N THR A 276 -6.51 -9.56 19.10
CA THR A 276 -7.94 -9.64 19.46
C THR A 276 -8.75 -10.11 18.24
N GLY A 277 -9.43 -11.25 18.33
CA GLY A 277 -10.66 -11.52 17.60
C GLY A 277 -10.76 -12.85 16.83
N GLN A 278 -10.06 -13.94 17.19
CA GLN A 278 -9.93 -15.16 16.36
C GLN A 278 -9.72 -14.86 14.87
N LEU A 279 -8.65 -14.14 14.56
CA LEU A 279 -7.99 -14.32 13.29
C LEU A 279 -6.94 -15.42 13.46
N PRO A 280 -6.72 -16.28 12.45
CA PRO A 280 -5.64 -17.26 12.52
C PRO A 280 -4.33 -16.53 12.81
N ALA A 281 -3.55 -17.12 13.73
CA ALA A 281 -2.24 -16.63 14.15
C ALA A 281 -1.43 -16.12 12.96
N ASP A 282 -1.12 -14.83 13.00
CA ASP A 282 -0.21 -14.21 12.05
C ASP A 282 1.19 -14.84 12.27
N PRO A 283 1.83 -15.40 11.22
CA PRO A 283 3.18 -15.96 11.31
C PRO A 283 4.26 -14.94 11.72
N ASP A 284 3.95 -13.63 11.70
CA ASP A 284 4.86 -12.55 12.07
C ASP A 284 4.61 -12.00 13.49
N CYS A 285 3.66 -12.55 14.26
CA CYS A 285 3.51 -12.22 15.68
C CYS A 285 4.72 -12.72 16.50
N PRO A 286 5.31 -11.90 17.39
CA PRO A 286 6.27 -12.42 18.36
C PRO A 286 5.57 -13.42 19.28
N LEU A 287 6.09 -14.65 19.33
CA LEU A 287 5.58 -15.66 20.23
C LEU A 287 5.95 -15.32 21.68
N CYS A 288 4.98 -15.34 22.59
CA CYS A 288 5.25 -15.30 24.03
C CYS A 288 5.75 -16.67 24.49
N GLY A 289 6.68 -16.69 25.46
CA GLY A 289 7.13 -17.91 26.14
C GLY A 289 6.54 -18.05 27.54
N SER A 290 5.92 -17.00 28.06
CA SER A 290 5.29 -16.90 29.37
C SER A 290 4.37 -15.69 29.44
N ASP A 291 3.47 -15.64 30.42
CA ASP A 291 2.60 -14.47 30.68
C ASP A 291 3.39 -13.16 30.88
N SER A 292 4.65 -13.26 31.33
CA SER A 292 5.50 -12.08 31.52
C SER A 292 5.97 -11.42 30.22
N ASP A 293 5.76 -12.10 29.09
CA ASP A 293 6.02 -11.56 27.76
C ASP A 293 4.79 -10.78 27.20
N CYS A 294 3.66 -10.83 27.90
CA CYS A 294 2.39 -10.19 27.51
C CYS A 294 2.13 -8.88 28.27
N ALA A 295 1.18 -8.07 27.77
CA ALA A 295 0.81 -6.82 28.44
C ALA A 295 0.02 -7.08 29.74
N ASP A 296 -0.06 -6.08 30.62
CA ASP A 296 -0.83 -6.18 31.85
C ASP A 296 -2.31 -6.52 31.55
N GLY A 297 -2.79 -7.68 32.03
CA GLY A 297 -4.13 -8.18 31.79
C GLY A 297 -4.24 -9.21 30.65
N GLU A 298 -3.11 -9.68 30.13
CA GLU A 298 -3.01 -10.74 29.13
C GLU A 298 -2.22 -11.94 29.66
N ILE A 299 -2.53 -13.13 29.13
CA ILE A 299 -1.84 -14.39 29.39
C ILE A 299 -1.31 -14.99 28.10
N CYS A 300 -0.23 -15.77 28.20
CA CYS A 300 0.34 -16.47 27.08
C CYS A 300 -0.33 -17.83 26.91
N ASN A 301 -1.00 -18.05 25.78
CA ASN A 301 -1.64 -19.33 25.49
C ASN A 301 -0.65 -20.38 24.98
N ASP A 302 -1.11 -21.63 24.87
CA ASP A 302 -0.28 -22.78 24.46
C ASP A 302 0.27 -22.67 23.03
N ASP A 303 -0.34 -21.83 22.18
CA ASP A 303 0.12 -21.54 20.83
C ASP A 303 1.18 -20.42 20.80
N GLY A 304 1.51 -19.83 21.95
CA GLY A 304 2.52 -18.78 22.09
C GLY A 304 1.99 -17.38 21.77
N HIS A 305 0.70 -17.13 21.99
CA HIS A 305 0.08 -15.82 21.75
C HIS A 305 -0.47 -15.18 23.03
N CYS A 306 -0.35 -13.87 23.13
CA CYS A 306 -0.94 -13.10 24.22
C CYS A 306 -2.43 -12.87 23.97
N GLU A 307 -3.26 -13.21 24.94
CA GLU A 307 -4.71 -13.02 24.91
C GLU A 307 -5.21 -12.44 26.23
N PRO A 308 -6.33 -11.68 26.24
CA PRO A 308 -6.87 -11.14 27.48
C PRO A 308 -7.24 -12.23 28.48
N GLU A 309 -6.97 -11.99 29.76
CA GLU A 309 -7.30 -12.92 30.84
C GLU A 309 -8.78 -13.32 30.81
N PRO A 310 -9.14 -14.57 31.18
CA PRO A 310 -10.52 -14.96 31.40
C PRO A 310 -11.27 -13.99 32.31
N PHE A 311 -12.50 -13.65 31.92
CA PHE A 311 -13.40 -12.71 32.60
C PHE A 311 -12.91 -11.25 32.66
N SER A 312 -11.81 -10.92 31.99
CA SER A 312 -11.41 -9.54 31.71
C SER A 312 -12.15 -8.99 30.47
N PRO A 313 -12.21 -7.66 30.25
CA PRO A 313 -12.86 -7.09 29.07
C PRO A 313 -12.35 -7.70 27.77
N GLY A 314 -13.24 -8.38 27.03
CA GLY A 314 -12.92 -9.05 25.76
C GLY A 314 -12.33 -10.46 25.91
N GLY A 315 -11.92 -10.86 27.12
CA GLY A 315 -11.43 -12.22 27.39
C GLY A 315 -12.55 -13.25 27.48
N LEU A 316 -12.16 -14.53 27.50
CA LEU A 316 -13.09 -15.67 27.61
C LEU A 316 -14.02 -15.54 28.82
N GLY A 317 -15.32 -15.81 28.63
CA GLY A 317 -16.36 -15.71 29.66
C GLY A 317 -16.83 -14.29 29.97
N SER A 318 -16.23 -13.25 29.36
CA SER A 318 -16.70 -11.86 29.54
C SER A 318 -18.00 -11.59 28.78
N PRO A 319 -18.87 -10.68 29.25
CA PRO A 319 -20.11 -10.35 28.55
C PRO A 319 -19.87 -9.74 27.17
N CYS A 320 -20.68 -10.13 26.18
CA CYS A 320 -20.66 -9.57 24.83
C CYS A 320 -22.07 -9.39 24.26
N GLU A 321 -22.23 -8.39 23.39
CA GLU A 321 -23.43 -8.21 22.57
C GLU A 321 -23.19 -8.76 21.15
N ASN A 322 -21.95 -8.70 20.67
CA ASN A 322 -21.56 -9.09 19.32
C ASN A 322 -20.12 -9.66 19.28
N ALA A 323 -19.76 -10.27 18.15
CA ALA A 323 -18.46 -10.90 17.93
C ALA A 323 -17.26 -9.97 18.17
N SER A 324 -17.37 -8.69 17.79
CA SER A 324 -16.26 -7.73 17.94
C SER A 324 -16.01 -7.29 19.38
N ASP A 325 -16.91 -7.61 20.32
CA ASP A 325 -16.67 -7.37 21.74
C ASP A 325 -15.68 -8.38 22.33
N CYS A 326 -15.36 -9.45 21.60
CA CYS A 326 -14.55 -10.56 22.07
C CYS A 326 -13.19 -10.62 21.37
N ALA A 327 -12.13 -10.81 22.15
CA ALA A 327 -10.79 -11.11 21.64
C ALA A 327 -10.69 -12.50 21.00
N SER A 328 -11.73 -13.31 21.08
CA SER A 328 -11.89 -14.50 20.28
C SER A 328 -12.79 -14.29 19.06
N GLY A 329 -13.32 -13.09 18.79
CA GLY A 329 -14.24 -12.88 17.67
C GLY A 329 -15.55 -13.69 17.77
N LEU A 330 -15.79 -14.38 18.89
CA LEU A 330 -16.95 -15.23 19.10
C LEU A 330 -17.69 -14.79 20.33
N CYS A 331 -18.94 -14.39 20.09
CA CYS A 331 -19.92 -14.17 21.12
C CYS A 331 -20.98 -15.28 21.02
N ALA A 332 -21.00 -16.18 22.01
CA ALA A 332 -22.02 -17.21 22.11
C ALA A 332 -23.14 -16.76 23.04
N GLN A 333 -24.39 -16.98 22.61
CA GLN A 333 -25.58 -16.57 23.34
C GLN A 333 -26.05 -17.69 24.27
N GLY A 334 -26.07 -17.40 25.57
CA GLY A 334 -26.56 -18.30 26.61
C GLY A 334 -27.75 -17.73 27.39
N PRO A 335 -28.21 -18.45 28.42
CA PRO A 335 -29.38 -18.06 29.24
C PRO A 335 -29.22 -16.71 29.93
N ASP A 336 -27.99 -16.35 30.28
CA ASP A 336 -27.63 -15.16 31.04
C ASP A 336 -27.08 -14.01 30.15
N GLY A 337 -27.19 -14.15 28.83
CA GLY A 337 -26.70 -13.19 27.85
C GLY A 337 -25.57 -13.74 26.97
N GLY A 338 -25.00 -12.88 26.13
CA GLY A 338 -23.85 -13.21 25.30
C GLY A 338 -22.57 -13.25 26.12
N GLN A 339 -21.75 -14.27 25.88
CA GLN A 339 -20.42 -14.40 26.49
C GLN A 339 -19.36 -14.67 25.42
N CYS A 340 -18.20 -14.05 25.60
CA CYS A 340 -17.04 -14.31 24.78
C CYS A 340 -16.59 -15.76 25.00
N THR A 341 -16.44 -16.49 23.90
CA THR A 341 -16.17 -17.93 23.90
C THR A 341 -15.05 -18.25 22.92
N ASP A 342 -14.47 -19.45 23.00
CA ASP A 342 -13.59 -19.99 21.94
C ASP A 342 -14.22 -21.27 21.37
N LEU A 343 -13.67 -21.80 20.28
CA LEU A 343 -13.96 -23.14 19.79
C LEU A 343 -13.24 -24.17 20.66
N CYS A 344 -13.85 -25.34 20.83
CA CYS A 344 -13.15 -26.42 21.50
C CYS A 344 -11.95 -26.90 20.66
N GLN A 345 -10.85 -27.20 21.36
CA GLN A 345 -9.62 -27.63 20.72
C GLN A 345 -9.79 -29.01 20.04
N PRO A 346 -9.18 -29.23 18.85
CA PRO A 346 -9.37 -30.45 18.06
C PRO A 346 -8.77 -31.72 18.70
N ASP A 347 -7.90 -31.55 19.69
CA ASP A 347 -7.09 -32.61 20.30
C ASP A 347 -7.83 -33.42 21.38
N GLY A 348 -9.05 -33.04 21.72
CA GLY A 348 -9.86 -33.77 22.66
C GLY A 348 -11.20 -33.13 23.03
N ASN A 349 -11.69 -32.18 22.23
CA ASN A 349 -12.78 -31.28 22.65
C ASN A 349 -12.45 -30.58 23.98
N SER A 350 -11.18 -30.18 24.14
CA SER A 350 -10.68 -29.54 25.35
C SER A 350 -10.89 -28.02 25.28
N CYS A 351 -10.95 -27.37 26.44
CA CYS A 351 -11.08 -25.93 26.60
C CYS A 351 -10.09 -25.46 27.67
N PRO A 352 -9.76 -24.15 27.70
CA PRO A 352 -8.95 -23.58 28.77
C PRO A 352 -9.52 -23.88 30.16
N ASP A 353 -8.64 -23.91 31.17
CA ASP A 353 -9.03 -24.21 32.55
C ASP A 353 -10.19 -23.32 33.02
N GLY A 354 -11.23 -23.95 33.60
CA GLY A 354 -12.45 -23.26 34.02
C GLY A 354 -13.53 -23.16 32.94
N PHE A 355 -13.26 -23.64 31.73
CA PHE A 355 -14.24 -23.71 30.64
C PHE A 355 -14.51 -25.16 30.25
N GLU A 356 -15.77 -25.44 29.93
CA GLU A 356 -16.23 -26.74 29.45
C GLU A 356 -16.63 -26.63 27.98
N CYS A 357 -16.26 -27.65 27.21
CA CYS A 357 -16.68 -27.75 25.82
C CYS A 357 -18.18 -28.08 25.75
N THR A 358 -18.96 -27.15 25.21
CA THR A 358 -20.42 -27.25 25.12
C THR A 358 -20.88 -27.19 23.66
N PRO A 359 -21.90 -27.98 23.26
CA PRO A 359 -22.41 -27.93 21.90
C PRO A 359 -23.14 -26.62 21.58
N ALA A 360 -22.78 -25.96 20.46
CA ALA A 360 -23.42 -24.74 19.97
C ALA A 360 -23.67 -24.79 18.45
N GLY A 361 -24.75 -25.48 18.05
CA GLY A 361 -25.12 -25.63 16.65
C GLY A 361 -24.29 -26.72 15.94
N ASP A 362 -23.55 -26.34 14.89
CA ASP A 362 -22.68 -27.26 14.12
C ASP A 362 -21.23 -27.32 14.67
N THR A 363 -20.93 -26.54 15.71
CA THR A 363 -19.59 -26.41 16.34
C THR A 363 -19.70 -26.43 17.85
N ASP A 364 -18.68 -26.97 18.52
CA ASP A 364 -18.60 -26.97 19.98
C ASP A 364 -17.75 -25.77 20.46
N VAL A 365 -18.16 -25.15 21.56
CA VAL A 365 -17.58 -23.91 22.10
C VAL A 365 -17.26 -24.00 23.58
N CYS A 366 -16.24 -23.26 24.01
CA CYS A 366 -15.77 -23.20 25.39
C CYS A 366 -16.63 -22.26 26.25
N TRP A 367 -17.56 -22.83 27.00
CA TRP A 367 -18.44 -22.10 27.90
C TRP A 367 -17.91 -22.16 29.33
N PRO A 368 -18.07 -21.10 30.16
CA PRO A 368 -17.71 -21.19 31.57
C PRO A 368 -18.32 -22.43 32.22
N GLY A 369 -17.49 -23.27 32.85
CA GLY A 369 -17.97 -24.44 33.56
C GLY A 369 -18.95 -24.03 34.66
N ALA A 370 -19.92 -24.88 34.97
CA ALA A 370 -20.78 -24.64 36.12
C ALA A 370 -19.87 -24.55 37.35
N ASP A 371 -19.88 -23.40 38.03
CA ASP A 371 -19.09 -23.18 39.23
C ASP A 371 -19.15 -24.40 40.15
N ASP A 372 -18.03 -25.11 40.32
CA ASP A 372 -17.73 -25.86 41.54
C ASP A 372 -17.40 -24.87 42.68
N GLY A 373 -18.20 -23.79 42.76
CA GLY A 373 -17.95 -22.62 43.57
C GLY A 373 -17.75 -23.01 45.02
N GLY A 374 -16.51 -22.87 45.47
CA GLY A 374 -16.21 -22.70 46.87
C GLY A 374 -17.00 -21.50 47.40
N GLY A 375 -18.16 -21.77 48.01
CA GLY A 375 -18.89 -20.81 48.81
C GLY A 375 -20.31 -20.49 48.33
N GLY A 376 -21.24 -21.45 48.41
CA GLY A 376 -22.66 -21.12 48.33
C GLY A 376 -23.58 -22.33 48.47
N CYS A 377 -24.18 -22.54 49.63
CA CYS A 377 -25.14 -23.62 49.86
C CYS A 377 -26.43 -23.42 49.03
N ALA A 378 -26.69 -24.30 48.06
CA ALA A 378 -28.06 -24.59 47.59
C ALA A 378 -28.16 -26.02 47.00
N VAL A 379 -29.36 -26.55 47.06
CA VAL A 379 -29.72 -27.98 47.08
C VAL A 379 -29.94 -28.58 45.68
N GLY A 380 -29.32 -29.75 45.47
CA GLY A 380 -29.89 -30.95 44.83
C GLY A 380 -30.65 -30.84 43.51
N GLY A 381 -30.06 -31.40 42.45
CA GLY A 381 -30.81 -31.85 41.28
C GLY A 381 -29.92 -32.05 40.05
N ALA A 382 -29.48 -33.29 39.82
CA ALA A 382 -28.93 -33.68 38.52
C ALA A 382 -30.03 -33.52 37.46
N ALA A 383 -29.89 -32.48 36.64
CA ALA A 383 -30.65 -32.30 35.42
C ALA A 383 -29.66 -31.99 34.30
N THR A 384 -29.44 -32.96 33.43
CA THR A 384 -28.87 -32.74 32.10
C THR A 384 -29.85 -31.85 31.34
N GLN A 385 -29.72 -30.53 31.50
CA GLN A 385 -30.43 -29.58 30.66
C GLN A 385 -29.61 -29.42 29.39
N ALA A 386 -30.16 -29.91 28.28
CA ALA A 386 -29.62 -29.62 26.96
C ALA A 386 -29.93 -28.15 26.67
N TRP A 387 -28.93 -27.29 26.80
CA TRP A 387 -29.00 -25.89 26.44
C TRP A 387 -28.78 -25.74 24.93
N TRP A 388 -29.56 -24.87 24.30
CA TRP A 388 -29.35 -24.50 22.92
C TRP A 388 -28.61 -23.17 22.89
N LEU A 389 -27.27 -23.23 22.77
CA LEU A 389 -26.47 -22.04 22.51
C LEU A 389 -26.62 -21.65 21.04
N ALA A 390 -26.76 -20.35 20.79
CA ALA A 390 -26.81 -19.79 19.45
C ALA A 390 -25.55 -18.95 19.20
N LEU A 391 -24.93 -19.17 18.04
CA LEU A 391 -23.68 -18.51 17.67
C LEU A 391 -23.98 -17.26 16.83
N CYS A 392 -23.52 -16.10 17.28
CA CYS A 392 -23.57 -14.86 16.49
C CYS A 392 -22.24 -14.70 15.74
N ALA A 393 -22.05 -15.47 14.65
CA ALA A 393 -20.89 -15.32 13.77
C ALA A 393 -21.31 -14.93 12.36
N LEU A 394 -20.56 -14.00 11.76
CA LEU A 394 -20.56 -13.79 10.31
C LEU A 394 -19.63 -14.83 9.65
N VAL A 395 -20.07 -16.08 9.59
CA VAL A 395 -19.34 -17.11 8.84
C VAL A 395 -19.69 -17.01 7.36
N ALA A 396 -18.75 -16.56 6.53
CA ALA A 396 -18.85 -16.66 5.07
C ALA A 396 -18.69 -18.14 4.63
N LEU A 397 -19.77 -18.93 4.73
CA LEU A 397 -19.79 -20.36 4.35
C LEU A 397 -19.77 -20.55 2.82
N GLY A 398 -18.57 -20.59 2.24
CA GLY A 398 -18.33 -21.08 0.88
C GLY A 398 -18.41 -22.61 0.78
N ARG A 399 -19.62 -23.19 0.75
CA ARG A 399 -19.84 -24.62 0.49
C ARG A 399 -19.37 -25.04 -0.92
N ARG A 400 -18.14 -25.52 -1.08
CA ARG A 400 -17.75 -26.33 -2.26
C ARG A 400 -18.15 -27.79 -2.04
N ARG A 401 -19.28 -28.18 -2.64
CA ARG A 401 -19.64 -29.59 -2.86
C ARG A 401 -18.59 -30.24 -3.76
N ARG A 402 -17.86 -31.22 -3.23
CA ARG A 402 -17.19 -32.26 -4.05
C ARG A 402 -18.27 -33.09 -4.75
N ARG A 403 -18.21 -33.19 -6.08
CA ARG A 403 -18.78 -34.30 -6.84
C ARG A 403 -17.70 -34.86 -7.75
N ALA A 404 -17.76 -36.19 -7.84
CA ALA A 404 -16.83 -37.12 -8.47
C ALA A 404 -16.50 -36.82 -9.93
#